data_AF-A0A535II40-F1
#
_entry.id   AF-A0A535II40-F1
#
_cell.length_a   1.000
_cell.length_b   1.000
_cell.length_c   1.000
_cell.angle_alpha   90.00
_cell.angle_beta   90.00
_cell.angle_gamma   90.00
#
_symmetry.space_group_name_H-M   'P 1'
#
loop_
_entity.id
_entity.type
_entity.pdbx_description
1 polymer ?
#
loop_
_entity_poly.entity_id
_entity_poly.type
_entity_poly.pdbx_seq_one_letter_code
_entity_poly.pdbx_strand_id
1 'polypeptide(L)'
;MSGDAAFRRWGGFAAYGVALFSILYAIVYLGFVRTDPTNASASALANALIAAGALCAAFGTGAVGAFIGGALGGWISAFGVAYSLLSATHGVFAAISDAQGYADLEVSPTDPRGFATFALAGVWLIVAGRALAARTDLRRLYAQLAIAAGIDLVLLFIATVIGSTPLILVFGGLASVVLGPIFWAMTGRLLTAQ
;
A
#
# COMPACT_ATOMS: atom_id res chain seq x y z
N MET A 1 14.18 -14.76 -22.56
CA MET A 1 13.04 -14.88 -21.62
C MET A 1 13.46 -15.05 -20.14
N SER A 2 14.73 -14.82 -19.78
CA SER A 2 15.21 -14.83 -18.38
C SER A 2 14.92 -13.53 -17.60
N GLY A 3 14.67 -12.42 -18.30
CA GLY A 3 14.41 -11.10 -17.70
C GLY A 3 13.13 -11.04 -16.85
N ASP A 4 12.06 -11.71 -17.29
CA ASP A 4 10.77 -11.67 -16.59
C ASP A 4 10.77 -12.45 -15.26
N ALA A 5 11.55 -13.53 -15.15
CA ALA A 5 11.65 -14.30 -13.91
C ALA A 5 12.44 -13.53 -12.85
N ALA A 6 13.59 -12.94 -13.22
CA ALA A 6 14.39 -12.13 -12.30
C ALA A 6 13.61 -10.91 -11.80
N PHE A 7 12.89 -10.21 -12.71
CA PHE A 7 12.05 -9.07 -12.33
C PHE A 7 10.92 -9.47 -11.39
N ARG A 8 10.19 -10.57 -11.68
CA ARG A 8 9.13 -11.07 -10.80
C ARG A 8 9.66 -11.44 -9.41
N ARG A 9 10.83 -12.08 -9.33
CA ARG A 9 11.47 -12.42 -8.05
C ARG A 9 11.84 -11.17 -7.24
N TRP A 10 12.39 -10.15 -7.88
CA TRP A 10 12.64 -8.85 -7.24
C TRP A 10 11.37 -8.17 -6.75
N GLY A 11 10.31 -8.17 -7.56
CA GLY A 11 9.01 -7.67 -7.14
C GLY A 11 8.40 -8.47 -5.99
N GLY A 12 8.71 -9.77 -5.90
CA GLY A 12 8.34 -10.61 -4.77
C GLY A 12 9.06 -10.22 -3.47
N PHE A 13 10.37 -9.92 -3.53
CA PHE A 13 11.08 -9.35 -2.38
C PHE A 13 10.55 -7.97 -1.99
N ALA A 14 10.24 -7.14 -2.98
CA ALA A 14 9.63 -5.84 -2.74
C ALA A 14 8.26 -5.98 -2.05
N ALA A 15 7.43 -6.94 -2.47
CA ALA A 15 6.16 -7.26 -1.82
C ALA A 15 6.34 -7.63 -0.32
N TYR A 16 7.35 -8.44 0.02
CA TYR A 16 7.69 -8.66 1.44
C TYR A 16 8.11 -7.38 2.16
N GLY A 17 8.85 -6.49 1.49
CA GLY A 17 9.16 -5.15 1.98
C GLY A 17 7.91 -4.35 2.31
N VAL A 18 6.90 -4.33 1.43
CA VAL A 18 5.62 -3.65 1.70
C VAL A 18 4.96 -4.20 2.96
N ALA A 19 4.88 -5.53 3.09
CA ALA A 19 4.30 -6.17 4.28
C ALA A 19 5.04 -5.78 5.56
N LEU A 20 6.38 -5.81 5.54
CA LEU A 20 7.22 -5.43 6.68
C LEU A 20 7.02 -3.97 7.06
N PHE A 21 7.16 -3.05 6.11
CA PHE A 21 7.04 -1.62 6.37
C PHE A 21 5.62 -1.23 6.82
N SER A 22 4.59 -1.92 6.35
CA SER A 22 3.22 -1.74 6.80
C SER A 22 3.03 -2.09 8.28
N ILE A 23 3.60 -3.22 8.72
CA ILE A 23 3.58 -3.62 10.14
C ILE A 23 4.41 -2.65 10.99
N LEU A 24 5.61 -2.28 10.54
CA LEU A 24 6.46 -1.33 11.26
C LEU A 24 5.77 0.04 11.39
N TYR A 25 5.13 0.52 10.33
CA TYR A 25 4.31 1.74 10.36
C TYR A 25 3.22 1.63 11.43
N ALA A 26 2.46 0.52 11.45
CA ALA A 26 1.40 0.33 12.43
C ALA A 26 1.93 0.35 13.87
N ILE A 27 3.07 -0.30 14.12
CA ILE A 27 3.73 -0.30 15.43
C ILE A 27 4.11 1.12 15.84
N VAL A 28 4.76 1.89 14.96
CA VAL A 28 5.19 3.26 15.27
C VAL A 28 3.98 4.17 15.48
N TYR A 29 2.99 4.09 14.59
CA TYR A 29 1.81 4.93 14.64
C TYR A 29 0.97 4.65 15.89
N LEU A 30 0.61 3.40 16.15
CA LEU A 30 -0.24 3.03 17.29
C LEU A 30 0.50 3.18 18.63
N GLY A 31 1.78 2.88 18.67
CA GLY A 31 2.58 2.87 19.90
C GLY A 31 3.11 4.23 20.33
N PHE A 32 3.32 5.17 19.40
CA PHE A 32 3.98 6.43 19.71
C PHE A 32 3.20 7.66 19.20
N VAL A 33 2.79 7.66 17.92
CA VAL A 33 2.10 8.83 17.33
C VAL A 33 0.69 8.99 17.90
N ARG A 34 -0.04 7.88 18.07
CA ARG A 34 -1.42 7.92 18.57
C ARG A 34 -1.48 8.32 20.05
N THR A 35 -0.50 7.89 20.83
CA THR A 35 -0.41 8.17 22.27
C THR A 35 0.09 9.58 22.55
N ASP A 36 0.98 10.09 21.69
CA ASP A 36 1.50 11.45 21.74
C ASP A 36 1.53 12.05 20.32
N PRO A 37 0.43 12.71 19.89
CA PRO A 37 0.34 13.32 18.57
C PRO A 37 1.35 14.45 18.33
N THR A 38 2.01 14.95 19.38
CA THR A 38 3.02 16.00 19.27
C THR A 38 4.43 15.44 19.07
N ASN A 39 4.59 14.12 19.10
CA ASN A 39 5.87 13.45 18.88
C ASN A 39 6.26 13.49 17.39
N ALA A 40 6.84 14.60 16.97
CA ALA A 40 7.25 14.87 15.60
C ALA A 40 8.23 13.81 15.06
N SER A 41 9.14 13.28 15.90
CA SER A 41 10.08 12.24 15.47
C SER A 41 9.38 10.92 15.14
N ALA A 42 8.41 10.50 15.95
CA ALA A 42 7.62 9.31 15.69
C ALA A 42 6.73 9.49 14.45
N SER A 43 6.13 10.67 14.28
CA SER A 43 5.32 11.00 13.10
C SER A 43 6.17 10.97 11.82
N ALA A 44 7.35 11.60 11.85
CA ALA A 44 8.28 11.59 10.74
C ALA A 44 8.71 10.17 10.36
N LEU A 45 9.01 9.32 11.36
CA LEU A 45 9.36 7.92 11.14
C LEU A 45 8.20 7.12 10.54
N ALA A 46 6.97 7.31 11.03
CA ALA A 46 5.78 6.65 10.48
C ALA A 46 5.59 7.02 9.00
N ASN A 47 5.70 8.30 8.65
CA ASN A 47 5.59 8.78 7.27
C ASN A 47 6.73 8.27 6.38
N ALA A 48 7.96 8.16 6.90
CA ALA A 48 9.08 7.56 6.19
C ALA A 48 8.87 6.06 5.91
N LEU A 49 8.25 5.33 6.84
CA LEU A 49 7.91 3.91 6.65
C LEU A 49 6.83 3.74 5.57
N ILE A 50 5.83 4.63 5.50
CA ILE A 50 4.88 4.67 4.39
C ILE A 50 5.62 4.87 3.07
N ALA A 51 6.57 5.82 3.02
CA ALA A 51 7.35 6.07 1.82
C ALA A 51 8.16 4.84 1.37
N ALA A 52 8.86 4.20 2.30
CA ALA A 52 9.62 2.99 2.02
C ALA A 52 8.73 1.85 1.51
N GLY A 53 7.57 1.63 2.16
CA GLY A 53 6.57 0.67 1.72
C GLY A 53 6.04 0.99 0.32
N ALA A 54 5.77 2.25 0.01
CA ALA A 54 5.27 2.68 -1.28
C ALA A 54 6.32 2.55 -2.40
N LEU A 55 7.60 2.79 -2.12
CA LEU A 55 8.69 2.50 -3.07
C LEU A 55 8.79 1.01 -3.36
N CYS A 56 8.68 0.16 -2.34
CA CYS A 56 8.57 -1.29 -2.52
C CYS A 56 7.33 -1.67 -3.35
N ALA A 57 6.19 -1.02 -3.08
CA ALA A 57 4.95 -1.28 -3.79
C ALA A 57 5.07 -1.00 -5.29
N ALA A 58 5.83 0.03 -5.70
CA ALA A 58 6.04 0.31 -7.13
C ALA A 58 6.62 -0.90 -7.89
N PHE A 59 7.62 -1.58 -7.32
CA PHE A 59 8.15 -2.82 -7.89
C PHE A 59 7.18 -4.00 -7.77
N GLY A 60 6.53 -4.14 -6.61
CA GLY A 60 5.56 -5.21 -6.35
C GLY A 60 4.38 -5.17 -7.32
N THR A 61 3.78 -4.00 -7.54
CA THR A 61 2.66 -3.82 -8.47
C THR A 61 3.07 -4.08 -9.92
N GLY A 62 4.28 -3.64 -10.32
CA GLY A 62 4.82 -3.92 -11.64
C GLY A 62 5.02 -5.43 -11.88
N ALA A 63 5.51 -6.15 -10.88
CA ALA A 63 5.67 -7.59 -10.96
C ALA A 63 4.34 -8.36 -10.97
N VAL A 64 3.33 -7.89 -10.23
CA VAL A 64 1.97 -8.45 -10.29
C VAL A 64 1.37 -8.26 -11.69
N GLY A 65 1.50 -7.08 -12.28
CA GLY A 65 1.03 -6.84 -13.65
C GLY A 65 1.77 -7.69 -14.67
N ALA A 66 3.10 -7.85 -14.55
CA ALA A 66 3.89 -8.76 -15.39
C ALA A 66 3.46 -10.24 -15.22
N PHE A 67 3.12 -10.66 -14.01
CA PHE A 67 2.61 -11.99 -13.71
C PHE A 67 1.24 -12.26 -14.35
N ILE A 68 0.37 -11.25 -14.39
CA ILE A 68 -0.95 -11.33 -15.03
C ILE A 68 -0.83 -11.30 -16.56
N GLY A 69 0.05 -10.46 -17.10
CA GLY A 69 0.32 -10.34 -18.53
C GLY A 69 -0.78 -9.65 -19.34
N GLY A 70 -0.54 -9.49 -20.64
CA GLY A 70 -1.47 -8.86 -21.58
C GLY A 70 -1.77 -7.38 -21.29
N ALA A 71 -2.81 -6.85 -21.93
CA ALA A 71 -3.19 -5.44 -21.78
C ALA A 71 -3.62 -5.09 -20.35
N LEU A 72 -4.36 -5.99 -19.68
CA LEU A 72 -4.76 -5.81 -18.29
C LEU A 72 -3.55 -5.80 -17.34
N GLY A 73 -2.58 -6.70 -17.55
CA GLY A 73 -1.32 -6.68 -16.80
C GLY A 73 -0.55 -5.38 -17.00
N GLY A 74 -0.51 -4.84 -18.22
CA GLY A 74 0.08 -3.53 -18.51
C GLY A 74 -0.60 -2.39 -17.75
N TRP A 75 -1.94 -2.36 -17.71
CA TRP A 75 -2.69 -1.38 -16.92
C TRP A 75 -2.41 -1.52 -15.42
N ILE A 76 -2.43 -2.75 -14.90
CA ILE A 76 -2.13 -3.03 -13.48
C ILE A 76 -0.73 -2.55 -13.12
N SER A 77 0.27 -2.80 -13.97
CA SER A 77 1.62 -2.28 -13.74
C SER A 77 1.66 -0.76 -13.74
N ALA A 78 1.12 -0.11 -14.79
CA ALA A 78 1.21 1.34 -14.94
C ALA A 78 0.48 2.09 -13.83
N PHE A 79 -0.78 1.72 -13.58
CA PHE A 79 -1.60 2.32 -12.52
C PHE A 79 -0.99 2.04 -11.14
N GLY A 80 -0.51 0.81 -10.93
CA GLY A 80 0.12 0.38 -9.70
C GLY A 80 1.37 1.18 -9.33
N VAL A 81 2.28 1.31 -10.29
CA VAL A 81 3.50 2.10 -10.15
C VAL A 81 3.16 3.56 -9.90
N ALA A 82 2.20 4.13 -10.64
CA ALA A 82 1.81 5.52 -10.51
C ALA A 82 1.29 5.86 -9.10
N TYR A 83 0.32 5.10 -8.55
CA TYR A 83 -0.19 5.39 -7.20
C TYR A 83 0.88 5.15 -6.13
N SER A 84 1.74 4.16 -6.33
CA SER A 84 2.82 3.82 -5.40
C SER A 84 3.83 4.97 -5.33
N LEU A 85 4.25 5.54 -6.46
CA LEU A 85 5.16 6.68 -6.48
C LEU A 85 4.52 7.96 -5.91
N LEU A 86 3.22 8.18 -6.15
CA LEU A 86 2.49 9.27 -5.49
C LEU A 86 2.49 9.10 -3.97
N SER A 87 2.20 7.89 -3.49
CA SER A 87 2.22 7.55 -2.06
C SER A 87 3.61 7.71 -1.45
N ALA A 88 4.66 7.34 -2.19
CA ALA A 88 6.05 7.52 -1.76
C ALA A 88 6.43 9.00 -1.65
N THR A 89 6.10 9.78 -2.68
CA THR A 89 6.32 11.24 -2.70
C THR A 89 5.65 11.90 -1.52
N HIS A 90 4.42 11.48 -1.23
CA HIS A 90 3.71 11.94 -0.06
C HIS A 90 4.44 11.56 1.23
N GLY A 91 4.76 10.29 1.47
CA GLY A 91 5.39 9.87 2.71
C GLY A 91 6.72 10.59 2.97
N VAL A 92 7.51 10.85 1.91
CA VAL A 92 8.73 11.66 2.00
C VAL A 92 8.43 13.09 2.39
N PHE A 93 7.47 13.74 1.72
CA PHE A 93 7.07 15.11 2.03
C PHE A 93 6.62 15.25 3.48
N ALA A 94 5.73 14.38 3.94
CA ALA A 94 5.21 14.42 5.32
C ALA A 94 6.30 14.13 6.35
N ALA A 95 7.19 13.17 6.08
CA ALA A 95 8.32 12.89 6.97
C ALA A 95 9.25 14.10 7.12
N ILE A 96 9.53 14.82 6.02
CA ILE A 96 10.35 16.03 6.05
C ILE A 96 9.62 17.15 6.80
N SER A 97 8.33 17.37 6.51
CA SER A 97 7.54 18.41 7.18
C SER A 97 7.48 18.22 8.68
N ASP A 98 7.22 17.00 9.15
CA ASP A 98 7.22 16.65 10.58
C ASP A 98 8.61 16.85 11.20
N ALA A 99 9.68 16.39 10.52
CA ALA A 99 11.04 16.51 11.03
C ALA A 99 11.55 17.97 11.09
N GLN A 100 11.06 18.84 10.20
CA GLN A 100 11.45 20.26 10.14
C GLN A 100 10.49 21.18 10.91
N GLY A 101 9.37 20.66 11.43
CA GLY A 101 8.37 21.46 12.12
C GLY A 101 7.70 22.50 11.22
N TYR A 102 7.59 22.21 9.91
CA TYR A 102 6.84 23.08 9.02
C TYR A 102 5.36 23.07 9.43
N ALA A 103 4.74 24.26 9.48
CA ALA A 103 3.31 24.35 9.73
C ALA A 103 2.57 23.47 8.73
N ASP A 104 1.58 22.69 9.20
CA ASP A 104 0.65 21.98 8.34
C ASP A 104 0.04 23.01 7.40
N LEU A 105 0.57 23.11 6.18
CA LEU A 105 -0.10 23.81 5.10
C LEU A 105 -1.46 23.13 5.02
N GLU A 106 -2.55 23.85 5.27
CA GLU A 106 -3.91 23.29 5.21
C GLU A 106 -4.06 22.51 3.90
N VAL A 107 -3.89 21.19 3.99
CA VAL A 107 -4.03 20.32 2.84
C VAL A 107 -5.53 20.10 2.73
N SER A 108 -6.06 20.39 1.54
CA SER A 108 -7.47 20.19 1.18
C SER A 108 -8.06 18.93 1.84
N PRO A 109 -9.36 18.94 2.26
CA PRO A 109 -10.05 17.75 2.78
C PRO A 109 -9.97 16.54 1.84
N THR A 110 -9.81 16.80 0.54
CA THR A 110 -9.39 15.81 -0.45
C THR A 110 -7.87 15.75 -0.44
N ASP A 111 -7.34 15.26 0.66
CA ASP A 111 -5.92 15.19 0.88
C ASP A 111 -5.30 14.24 -0.17
N PRO A 112 -4.40 14.71 -1.08
CA PRO A 112 -3.81 13.87 -2.12
C PRO A 112 -3.10 12.63 -1.53
N ARG A 113 -2.75 12.72 -0.25
CA ARG A 113 -2.22 11.65 0.61
C ARG A 113 -3.15 10.45 0.70
N GLY A 114 -4.33 10.63 1.30
CA GLY A 114 -5.32 9.56 1.46
C GLY A 114 -5.84 9.07 0.12
N PHE A 115 -5.93 9.97 -0.88
CA PHE A 115 -6.38 9.59 -2.21
C PHE A 115 -5.43 8.58 -2.88
N ALA A 116 -4.13 8.86 -2.92
CA ALA A 116 -3.18 7.95 -3.55
C ALA A 116 -2.97 6.67 -2.75
N THR A 117 -2.76 6.80 -1.44
CA THR A 117 -2.37 5.68 -0.56
C THR A 117 -3.53 4.74 -0.26
N PHE A 118 -4.77 5.22 -0.27
CA PHE A 118 -5.93 4.41 0.06
C PHE A 118 -6.88 4.23 -1.13
N ALA A 119 -7.37 5.32 -1.75
CA ALA A 119 -8.36 5.20 -2.82
C ALA A 119 -7.79 4.49 -4.07
N LEU A 120 -6.68 5.00 -4.62
CA LEU A 120 -6.07 4.43 -5.81
C LEU A 120 -5.50 3.02 -5.53
N ALA A 121 -4.79 2.85 -4.41
CA ALA A 121 -4.30 1.54 -3.99
C ALA A 121 -5.45 0.51 -3.85
N GLY A 122 -6.58 0.92 -3.29
CA GLY A 122 -7.77 0.09 -3.13
C GLY A 122 -8.40 -0.31 -4.46
N VAL A 123 -8.56 0.65 -5.38
CA VAL A 123 -9.02 0.37 -6.76
C VAL A 123 -8.08 -0.60 -7.47
N TRP A 124 -6.77 -0.37 -7.36
CA TRP A 124 -5.77 -1.27 -7.94
C TRP A 124 -5.92 -2.69 -7.41
N LEU A 125 -6.05 -2.86 -6.09
CA LEU A 125 -6.21 -4.16 -5.45
C LEU A 125 -7.49 -4.89 -5.90
N ILE A 126 -8.59 -4.17 -6.06
CA ILE A 126 -9.85 -4.75 -6.56
C ILE A 126 -9.67 -5.26 -8.00
N VAL A 127 -9.05 -4.46 -8.87
CA VAL A 127 -8.81 -4.84 -10.27
C VAL A 127 -7.83 -6.01 -10.36
N ALA A 128 -6.72 -5.96 -9.62
CA ALA A 128 -5.75 -7.05 -9.55
C ALA A 128 -6.40 -8.33 -8.99
N GLY A 129 -7.19 -8.22 -7.93
CA GLY A 129 -7.93 -9.34 -7.34
C GLY A 129 -8.94 -9.96 -8.32
N ARG A 130 -9.61 -9.14 -9.14
CA ARG A 130 -10.50 -9.64 -10.21
C ARG A 130 -9.71 -10.37 -11.31
N ALA A 131 -8.56 -9.85 -11.69
CA ALA A 131 -7.67 -10.51 -12.65
C ALA A 131 -7.14 -11.85 -12.10
N LEU A 132 -6.74 -11.90 -10.84
CA LEU A 132 -6.34 -13.14 -10.15
C LEU A 132 -7.49 -14.13 -10.01
N ALA A 133 -8.73 -13.66 -9.84
CA ALA A 133 -9.92 -14.53 -9.77
C ALA A 133 -10.21 -15.26 -11.09
N ALA A 134 -9.80 -14.68 -12.23
CA ALA A 134 -9.97 -15.29 -13.54
C ALA A 134 -8.96 -16.41 -13.81
N ARG A 135 -7.93 -16.56 -12.96
CA ARG A 135 -6.90 -17.60 -13.07
C ARG A 135 -7.35 -18.88 -12.36
N THR A 136 -7.30 -20.01 -13.06
CA THR A 136 -7.68 -21.33 -12.54
C THR A 136 -6.54 -22.05 -11.82
N ASP A 137 -5.30 -21.62 -12.04
CA ASP A 137 -4.08 -22.18 -11.45
C ASP A 137 -3.78 -21.65 -10.03
N LEU A 138 -4.56 -20.68 -9.55
CA LEU A 138 -4.36 -20.04 -8.25
C LEU A 138 -5.44 -20.41 -7.24
N ARG A 139 -5.06 -20.43 -5.96
CA ARG A 139 -6.02 -20.54 -4.85
C ARG A 139 -6.92 -19.29 -4.85
N ARG A 140 -8.24 -19.49 -4.75
CA ARG A 140 -9.25 -18.41 -4.66
C ARG A 140 -8.94 -17.36 -3.58
N LEU A 141 -8.23 -17.77 -2.52
CA LEU A 141 -7.80 -16.91 -1.43
C LEU A 141 -7.00 -15.69 -1.90
N TYR A 142 -6.15 -15.81 -2.94
CA TYR A 142 -5.39 -14.66 -3.46
C TYR A 142 -6.32 -13.54 -3.95
N ALA A 143 -7.34 -13.91 -4.72
CA ALA A 143 -8.32 -12.99 -5.25
C ALA A 143 -9.23 -12.41 -4.16
N GLN A 144 -9.73 -13.26 -3.26
CA GLN A 144 -10.60 -12.84 -2.16
C GLN A 144 -9.90 -11.84 -1.25
N LEU A 145 -8.65 -12.12 -0.87
CA LEU A 145 -7.87 -11.25 -0.02
C LEU A 145 -7.53 -9.92 -0.70
N ALA A 146 -7.15 -9.94 -1.98
CA ALA A 146 -6.91 -8.72 -2.75
C ALA A 146 -8.16 -7.83 -2.80
N ILE A 147 -9.33 -8.41 -3.11
CA ILE A 147 -10.59 -7.66 -3.18
C ILE A 147 -10.98 -7.12 -1.80
N ALA A 148 -10.89 -7.93 -0.75
CA ALA A 148 -11.20 -7.51 0.62
C ALA A 148 -10.29 -6.38 1.09
N ALA A 149 -8.97 -6.51 0.89
CA ALA A 149 -8.00 -5.45 1.19
C ALA A 149 -8.25 -4.19 0.36
N GLY A 150 -8.65 -4.34 -0.90
CA GLY A 150 -8.96 -3.20 -1.75
C GLY A 150 -10.21 -2.44 -1.31
N ILE A 151 -11.27 -3.16 -0.92
CA ILE A 151 -12.48 -2.55 -0.33
C ILE A 151 -12.15 -1.83 0.97
N ASP A 152 -11.37 -2.47 1.85
CA ASP A 152 -10.91 -1.90 3.12
C ASP A 152 -10.17 -0.56 2.92
N LEU A 153 -9.24 -0.48 1.96
CA LEU A 153 -8.55 0.77 1.64
C LEU A 153 -9.49 1.85 1.07
N VAL A 154 -10.46 1.49 0.25
CA VAL A 154 -11.46 2.48 -0.24
C VAL A 154 -12.32 2.99 0.92
N LEU A 155 -12.73 2.12 1.85
CA LEU A 155 -13.46 2.52 3.04
C LEU A 155 -12.62 3.38 3.99
N LEU A 156 -11.33 3.07 4.14
CA LEU A 156 -10.37 3.89 4.86
C LEU A 156 -10.26 5.30 4.25
N PHE A 157 -10.16 5.41 2.92
CA PHE A 157 -10.17 6.71 2.26
C PHE A 157 -11.42 7.52 2.59
N ILE A 158 -12.60 6.89 2.46
CA ILE A 158 -13.88 7.53 2.77
C ILE A 158 -13.92 7.98 4.23
N ALA A 159 -13.47 7.12 5.16
CA ALA A 159 -13.38 7.43 6.58
C ALA A 159 -12.49 8.66 6.86
N THR A 160 -11.36 8.77 6.16
CA THR A 160 -10.46 9.93 6.22
C THR A 160 -11.13 11.20 5.69
N VAL A 161 -11.80 11.13 4.53
CA VAL A 161 -12.50 12.28 3.92
C VAL A 161 -13.61 12.82 4.84
N ILE A 162 -14.36 11.94 5.51
CA ILE A 162 -15.42 12.36 6.45
C ILE A 162 -14.91 12.64 7.87
N GLY A 163 -13.61 12.51 8.13
CA GLY A 163 -12.99 12.78 9.44
C GLY A 163 -13.38 11.80 10.56
N SER A 164 -13.82 10.58 10.24
CA SER A 164 -14.27 9.61 11.24
C SER A 164 -13.12 8.84 11.87
N THR A 165 -12.58 9.36 12.99
CA THR A 165 -11.48 8.73 13.72
C THR A 165 -11.72 7.25 14.06
N PRO A 166 -12.90 6.81 14.55
CA PRO A 166 -13.12 5.39 14.84
C PRO A 166 -13.00 4.51 13.59
N LEU A 167 -13.54 4.95 12.46
CA LEU A 167 -13.48 4.19 11.20
C LEU A 167 -12.06 4.18 10.63
N ILE A 168 -11.33 5.30 10.74
CA ILE A 168 -9.92 5.38 10.36
C ILE A 168 -9.10 4.34 11.14
N LEU A 169 -9.34 4.18 12.44
CA LEU A 169 -8.62 3.18 13.25
C LEU A 169 -8.98 1.75 12.87
N VAL A 170 -10.26 1.46 12.60
CA VAL A 170 -10.70 0.12 12.20
C VAL A 170 -10.11 -0.27 10.84
N PHE A 171 -10.37 0.53 9.80
CA PHE A 171 -9.91 0.20 8.45
C PHE A 171 -8.40 0.42 8.29
N GLY A 172 -7.83 1.41 8.99
CA GLY A 172 -6.38 1.61 9.05
C GLY A 172 -5.66 0.45 9.73
N GLY A 173 -6.22 -0.07 10.84
CA GLY A 173 -5.70 -1.26 11.52
C GLY A 173 -5.80 -2.52 10.64
N LEU A 174 -6.94 -2.74 9.98
CA LEU A 174 -7.10 -3.85 9.04
C LEU A 174 -6.10 -3.75 7.88
N ALA A 175 -5.99 -2.58 7.25
CA ALA A 175 -5.09 -2.34 6.14
C ALA A 175 -3.62 -2.56 6.53
N SER A 176 -3.19 -2.04 7.69
CA SER A 176 -1.77 -2.00 8.06
C SER A 176 -1.28 -3.20 8.89
N VAL A 177 -2.17 -3.92 9.57
CA VAL A 177 -1.80 -5.03 10.46
C VAL A 177 -2.23 -6.39 9.92
N VAL A 178 -3.32 -6.44 9.14
CA VAL A 178 -3.96 -7.72 8.76
C VAL A 178 -4.01 -7.89 7.24
N LEU A 179 -4.92 -7.20 6.57
CA LEU A 179 -5.25 -7.45 5.16
C LEU A 179 -4.08 -7.10 4.24
N GLY A 180 -3.50 -5.91 4.39
CA GLY A 180 -2.35 -5.47 3.58
C GLY A 180 -1.13 -6.37 3.75
N PRO A 181 -0.61 -6.57 4.98
CA PRO A 181 0.55 -7.43 5.20
C PRO A 181 0.35 -8.86 4.71
N ILE A 182 -0.81 -9.49 4.98
CA ILE A 182 -1.08 -10.86 4.51
C ILE A 182 -1.12 -10.89 2.98
N PHE A 183 -1.79 -9.94 2.33
CA PHE A 183 -1.86 -9.88 0.87
C PHE A 183 -0.46 -9.75 0.26
N TRP A 184 0.34 -8.81 0.75
CA TRP A 184 1.68 -8.55 0.23
C TRP A 184 2.65 -9.68 0.52
N ALA A 185 2.59 -10.32 1.69
CA ALA A 185 3.39 -11.51 2.00
C ALA A 185 3.01 -12.71 1.10
N MET A 186 1.71 -12.93 0.87
CA MET A 186 1.24 -13.96 -0.05
C MET A 186 1.69 -13.68 -1.48
N THR A 187 1.62 -12.42 -1.92
CA THR A 187 2.10 -11.96 -3.23
C THR A 187 3.61 -12.16 -3.36
N GLY A 188 4.39 -11.83 -2.33
CA GLY A 188 5.82 -12.09 -2.27
C GLY A 188 6.15 -13.57 -2.48
N ARG A 189 5.43 -14.46 -1.80
CA ARG A 189 5.57 -15.91 -1.99
C ARG A 189 5.20 -16.34 -3.41
N LEU A 190 4.10 -15.84 -3.95
CA LEU A 190 3.65 -16.19 -5.29
C LEU A 190 4.69 -15.80 -6.36
N LEU A 191 5.25 -14.60 -6.26
CA LEU A 191 6.17 -14.05 -7.26
C LEU A 191 7.60 -14.60 -7.13
N THR A 192 8.02 -15.05 -5.95
CA THR A 192 9.35 -15.66 -5.73
C THR A 192 9.40 -17.15 -6.01
N ALA A 193 8.26 -17.85 -5.99
CA ALA A 193 8.16 -19.28 -6.21
C ALA A 193 8.14 -19.69 -7.71
N GLN A 194 8.14 -18.72 -8.62
CA GLN A 194 8.19 -18.92 -10.07
C GLN A 194 9.54 -18.49 -10.66
#